data_AF-A0A077HHY5-F1
#
_entry.id   AF-A0A077HHY5-F1
#
_cell.length_a   1.000
_cell.length_b   1.000
_cell.length_c   1.000
_cell.angle_alpha   90.00
_cell.angle_beta   90.00
_cell.angle_gamma   90.00
#
_symmetry.space_group_name_H-M   'P 1'
#
loop_
_entity.id
_entity.type
_entity.pdbx_description
1 polymer ?
#
loop_
_entity_poly.entity_id
_entity_poly.type
_entity_poly.pdbx_seq_one_letter_code
_entity_poly.pdbx_strand_id
1 'polypeptide(L)'
;MFSWIVLILILVALSIVGVRVFASIFGRGEALPPMPPTAEVQEANRRAVEEGNFGDIQLEVVHRGYRMDQVDALLEQLAGGRLGPVDRRDAQVGSSAVRHHEVKGA
;
A
#
# COMPACT_ATOMS: atom_id res chain seq x y z
N MET A 1 -3.81 -38.22 31.31
CA MET A 1 -3.21 -36.87 31.40
C MET A 1 -2.40 -36.49 30.15
N PHE A 2 -1.53 -37.36 29.63
CA PHE A 2 -0.71 -37.06 28.43
C PHE A 2 -1.49 -36.82 27.12
N SER A 3 -2.65 -37.45 26.95
CA SER A 3 -3.47 -37.32 25.72
C SER A 3 -3.86 -35.86 25.41
N TRP A 4 -4.10 -35.04 26.43
CA TRP A 4 -4.50 -33.65 26.24
C TRP A 4 -3.32 -32.76 25.80
N ILE A 5 -2.12 -33.06 26.30
CA ILE A 5 -0.88 -32.38 25.89
C ILE A 5 -0.59 -32.67 24.41
N VAL A 6 -0.77 -33.92 23.97
CA VAL A 6 -0.62 -34.30 22.56
C VAL A 6 -1.63 -33.58 21.67
N LEU A 7 -2.89 -33.47 22.12
CA LEU A 7 -3.92 -32.73 21.39
C LEU A 7 -3.57 -31.24 21.22
N ILE A 8 -3.07 -30.59 22.28
CA ILE A 8 -2.63 -29.19 22.23
C ILE A 8 -1.46 -29.03 21.24
N LEU A 9 -0.47 -29.93 21.27
CA LEU A 9 0.65 -29.90 20.33
C LEU A 9 0.20 -30.03 18.87
N ILE A 10 -0.72 -30.96 18.59
CA ILE A 10 -1.29 -31.14 17.25
C ILE A 10 -2.03 -29.87 16.81
N LEU A 11 -2.80 -29.26 17.71
CA LEU A 11 -3.58 -28.06 17.40
C LEU A 11 -2.69 -26.84 17.14
N VAL A 12 -1.62 -26.68 17.91
CA VAL A 12 -0.59 -25.65 17.67
C VAL A 12 0.10 -25.88 16.32
N ALA A 13 0.49 -27.12 16.01
CA ALA A 13 1.11 -27.45 14.74
C ALA A 13 0.17 -27.14 13.55
N LEU A 14 -1.10 -27.54 13.64
CA LEU A 14 -2.12 -27.20 12.64
C LEU A 14 -2.30 -25.69 12.50
N SER A 15 -2.33 -24.95 13.61
CA SER A 15 -2.47 -23.49 13.59
C SER A 15 -1.29 -22.82 12.87
N ILE A 16 -0.05 -23.26 13.14
CA ILE A 16 1.14 -22.69 12.50
C ILE A 16 1.11 -22.96 10.99
N VAL A 17 0.76 -24.18 10.58
CA VAL A 17 0.63 -24.54 9.17
C VAL A 17 -0.48 -23.74 8.52
N GLY A 18 -1.65 -23.64 9.16
CA GLY A 18 -2.78 -22.85 8.69
C GLY A 18 -2.41 -21.40 8.46
N VAL A 19 -1.78 -20.75 9.44
CA VAL A 19 -1.33 -19.35 9.34
C VAL A 19 -0.27 -19.19 8.24
N ARG A 20 0.68 -20.12 8.10
CA ARG A 20 1.69 -20.09 7.02
C ARG A 20 1.06 -20.18 5.64
N VAL A 21 0.12 -21.11 5.46
CA VAL A 21 -0.61 -21.30 4.20
C VAL A 21 -1.46 -20.07 3.91
N PHE A 22 -2.20 -19.56 4.88
CA PHE A 22 -2.97 -18.33 4.74
C PHE A 22 -2.07 -17.14 4.39
N ALA A 23 -0.95 -16.96 5.09
CA ALA A 23 0.01 -15.88 4.81
C ALA A 23 0.66 -16.01 3.42
N SER A 24 0.82 -17.23 2.90
CA SER A 24 1.30 -17.46 1.53
C SER A 24 0.25 -17.16 0.47
N ILE A 25 -1.03 -17.51 0.73
CA ILE A 25 -2.15 -17.33 -0.21
C ILE A 25 -2.63 -15.89 -0.24
N PHE A 26 -2.77 -15.28 0.94
CA PHE A 26 -3.09 -13.85 1.07
C PHE A 26 -1.88 -12.96 0.79
N GLY A 27 -0.69 -13.56 0.70
CA GLY A 27 0.55 -12.88 0.38
C GLY A 27 0.98 -11.94 1.50
N ARG A 28 2.29 -11.80 1.67
CA ARG A 28 2.83 -10.45 1.95
C ARG A 28 2.37 -9.62 0.75
N GLY A 29 1.26 -8.91 0.87
CA GLY A 29 0.68 -8.13 -0.22
C GLY A 29 1.78 -7.30 -0.85
N GLU A 30 2.23 -7.74 -2.03
CA GLU A 30 3.40 -7.29 -2.78
C GLU A 30 4.63 -7.01 -1.90
N ALA A 31 5.71 -7.79 -2.07
CA ALA A 31 7.02 -7.30 -1.67
C ALA A 31 7.33 -6.08 -2.55
N LEU A 32 6.84 -4.89 -2.16
CA LEU A 32 7.11 -3.65 -2.85
C LEU A 32 8.63 -3.57 -2.97
N PRO A 33 9.17 -3.43 -4.19
CA PRO A 33 10.59 -3.24 -4.36
C PRO A 33 11.03 -2.11 -3.41
N PRO A 34 12.17 -2.27 -2.72
CA PRO A 34 12.66 -1.25 -1.80
C PRO A 34 12.72 0.07 -2.56
N MET A 35 12.01 1.07 -2.05
CA MET A 35 11.90 2.38 -2.69
C MET A 35 13.32 2.94 -2.88
N PRO A 36 13.71 3.34 -4.10
CA PRO A 36 15.05 3.86 -4.37
C PRO A 36 15.35 5.10 -3.51
N PRO A 37 16.63 5.41 -3.25
CA PRO A 37 17.05 6.55 -2.45
C PRO A 37 16.35 7.84 -2.88
N THR A 38 15.94 8.67 -1.91
CA THR A 38 15.18 9.91 -2.14
C THR A 38 15.85 10.91 -3.09
N ALA A 39 17.18 10.85 -3.22
CA ALA A 39 17.95 11.65 -4.18
C ALA A 39 17.73 11.19 -5.64
N GLU A 40 17.58 9.88 -5.87
CA GLU A 40 17.36 9.32 -7.21
C GLU A 40 15.93 9.59 -7.68
N VAL A 41 14.96 9.59 -6.76
CA VAL A 41 13.55 9.93 -7.05
C VAL A 41 13.41 11.39 -7.50
N GLN A 42 14.11 12.33 -6.87
CA GLN A 42 14.09 13.74 -7.29
C GLN A 42 14.70 13.96 -8.67
N GLU A 43 15.77 13.23 -9.00
CA GLU A 43 16.42 13.27 -10.31
C GLU A 43 15.50 12.72 -11.40
N ALA A 44 14.88 11.57 -11.15
CA ALA A 44 13.93 10.94 -12.07
C ALA A 44 12.70 11.84 -12.31
N ASN A 45 12.13 12.41 -11.25
CA ASN A 45 10.99 13.33 -11.37
C ASN A 45 11.33 14.57 -12.18
N ARG A 46 12.55 15.12 -12.05
CA ARG A 46 12.95 16.29 -12.84
C ARG A 46 13.01 15.96 -14.33
N ARG A 47 13.57 14.81 -14.70
CA ARG A 47 13.60 14.34 -16.10
C ARG A 47 12.19 14.10 -16.63
N ALA A 48 11.32 13.48 -15.84
CA ALA A 48 9.93 13.25 -16.21
C ALA A 48 9.17 14.57 -16.47
N VAL A 49 9.44 15.63 -15.69
CA VAL A 49 8.88 16.97 -15.92
C VAL A 49 9.45 17.62 -17.19
N GLU A 50 10.75 17.50 -17.45
CA GLU A 50 11.41 18.02 -18.66
C GLU A 50 10.88 17.33 -19.93
N GLU A 51 10.60 16.03 -19.86
CA GLU A 51 10.06 15.22 -20.96
C GLU A 51 8.53 15.35 -21.11
N GLY A 52 7.86 16.06 -20.20
CA GLY A 52 6.41 16.22 -20.19
C GLY A 52 5.64 14.95 -19.82
N ASN A 53 6.33 13.93 -19.29
CA ASN A 53 5.77 12.67 -18.85
C ASN A 53 5.36 12.74 -17.37
N PHE A 54 4.27 13.48 -17.11
CA PHE A 54 3.78 13.66 -15.74
C PHE A 54 3.23 12.39 -15.08
N GLY A 55 3.04 11.31 -15.84
CA GLY A 55 2.56 10.02 -15.33
C GLY A 55 3.64 9.18 -14.63
N ASP A 56 4.92 9.51 -14.83
CA ASP A 56 6.06 8.76 -14.27
C ASP A 56 6.63 9.39 -12.97
N ILE A 57 5.99 10.47 -12.49
CA ILE A 57 6.42 11.18 -11.29
C ILE A 57 6.04 10.38 -10.04
N GLN A 58 7.02 10.08 -9.20
CA GLN A 58 6.84 9.35 -7.95
C GLN A 58 7.19 10.23 -6.76
N LEU A 59 6.23 10.46 -5.85
CA LEU A 59 6.41 11.28 -4.65
C LEU A 59 6.35 10.39 -3.40
N GLU A 60 7.35 10.52 -2.52
CA GLU A 60 7.37 9.81 -1.24
C GLU A 60 6.41 10.46 -0.24
N VAL A 61 5.62 9.63 0.45
CA VAL A 61 4.70 10.08 1.50
C VAL A 61 5.37 9.97 2.87
N VAL A 62 5.70 11.12 3.45
CA VAL A 62 6.31 11.21 4.79
C VAL A 62 5.26 11.50 5.87
N HIS A 63 5.54 11.10 7.11
CA HIS A 63 4.60 11.20 8.25
C HIS A 63 4.14 12.63 8.56
N ARG A 64 4.90 13.65 8.12
CA ARG A 64 4.55 15.07 8.19
C ARG A 64 4.72 15.73 6.82
N GLY A 65 4.01 15.20 5.83
CA GLY A 65 3.94 15.77 4.48
C GLY A 65 2.72 16.68 4.29
N TYR A 66 2.69 17.37 3.14
CA TYR A 66 1.45 17.96 2.64
C TYR A 66 0.45 16.85 2.31
N ARG A 67 -0.83 17.19 2.38
CA ARG A 67 -1.87 16.23 2.07
C ARG A 67 -1.95 15.98 0.56
N MET A 68 -2.09 14.71 0.18
CA MET A 68 -2.07 14.27 -1.21
C MET A 68 -3.19 14.89 -2.05
N ASP A 69 -4.40 15.01 -1.48
CA ASP A 69 -5.56 15.66 -2.12
C ASP A 69 -5.31 17.13 -2.48
N GLN A 70 -4.60 17.87 -1.62
CA GLN A 70 -4.29 19.28 -1.87
C GLN A 70 -3.20 19.45 -2.92
N VAL A 71 -2.19 18.58 -2.90
CA VAL A 71 -1.10 18.59 -3.88
C VAL A 71 -1.61 18.23 -5.27
N ASP A 72 -2.45 17.20 -5.38
CA ASP A 72 -3.02 16.77 -6.66
C ASP A 72 -3.87 17.88 -7.30
N ALA A 73 -4.71 18.55 -6.51
CA ALA A 73 -5.54 19.66 -7.00
C ALA A 73 -4.69 20.85 -7.48
N LEU A 74 -3.59 21.16 -6.79
CA LEU A 74 -2.66 22.22 -7.19
C LEU A 74 -1.91 21.85 -8.47
N LEU A 75 -1.46 20.61 -8.59
CA LEU A 75 -0.77 20.12 -9.78
C LEU A 75 -1.68 20.07 -11.00
N GLU A 76 -2.95 19.68 -10.85
CA GLU A 76 -3.95 19.70 -11.93
C GLU A 76 -4.15 21.11 -12.50
N GLN A 77 -4.23 22.11 -11.62
CA GLN A 77 -4.34 23.52 -12.00
C GLN A 77 -3.06 24.02 -12.68
N LEU A 78 -1.88 23.65 -12.17
CA LEU A 78 -0.59 24.09 -12.71
C LEU A 78 -0.26 23.43 -14.06
N ALA A 79 -0.59 22.16 -14.22
CA ALA A 79 -0.38 21.41 -15.47
C ALA A 79 -1.39 21.79 -16.57
N GLY A 80 -2.46 22.50 -16.21
CA GLY A 80 -3.51 22.93 -17.14
C GLY A 80 -4.31 21.76 -17.72
N GLY A 81 -4.57 20.73 -16.91
CA GLY A 81 -5.32 19.54 -17.34
C GLY A 81 -4.53 18.52 -18.17
N ARG A 82 -3.19 18.61 -18.19
CA ARG A 82 -2.30 17.60 -18.83
C ARG A 82 -2.02 16.38 -17.97
N LEU A 83 -2.45 16.39 -16.71
CA LEU A 83 -2.39 15.23 -15.83
C LEU A 83 -3.59 14.33 -16.17
N GLY A 84 -3.31 13.10 -16.61
CA GLY A 84 -4.36 12.13 -16.91
C GLY A 84 -5.19 11.75 -15.68
N PRO A 85 -6.34 11.07 -15.86
CA PRO A 85 -7.18 10.66 -14.73
C PRO A 85 -6.38 9.81 -13.74
N VAL A 86 -6.30 10.26 -12.48
CA VAL A 86 -5.67 9.49 -11.40
C VAL A 86 -6.54 8.26 -11.11
N ASP A 87 -6.01 7.07 -11.38
CA ASP A 87 -6.69 5.80 -11.14
C ASP A 87 -6.76 5.52 -9.63
N ARG A 88 -7.85 5.96 -8.99
CA ARG A 88 -8.09 5.82 -7.54
C ARG A 88 -8.42 4.39 -7.07
N ARG A 89 -8.34 3.38 -7.95
CA ARG A 89 -8.71 2.00 -7.63
C ARG A 89 -7.89 1.41 -6.48
N ASP A 90 -6.63 1.83 -6.33
CA ASP A 90 -5.72 1.28 -5.31
C ASP A 90 -6.02 1.83 -3.90
N ALA A 91 -6.54 3.06 -3.80
CA ALA A 91 -6.87 3.69 -2.52
C ALA A 91 -8.15 3.12 -1.87
N GLN A 92 -9.05 2.52 -2.65
CA GLN A 92 -10.34 2.04 -2.17
C GLN A 92 -10.27 0.67 -1.46
N VAL A 93 -9.22 -0.11 -1.74
CA VAL A 93 -8.98 -1.42 -1.10
C VAL A 93 -8.68 -1.24 0.40
N GLY A 94 -7.94 -0.19 0.78
CA GLY A 94 -7.63 0.12 2.18
C GLY A 94 -8.83 0.62 3.00
N SER A 95 -9.74 1.41 2.39
CA SER A 95 -10.93 1.94 3.09
C SER A 95 -12.00 0.87 3.33
N SER A 96 -12.08 -0.13 2.45
CA SER A 96 -13.05 -1.23 2.57
C SER A 96 -12.72 -2.20 3.70
N ALA A 97 -11.43 -2.38 4.02
CA ALA A 97 -10.99 -3.20 5.16
C ALA A 97 -11.29 -2.54 6.52
N VAL A 98 -11.19 -1.21 6.63
CA VAL A 98 -11.49 -0.46 7.86
C VAL A 98 -12.99 -0.48 8.18
N ARG A 99 -13.85 -0.33 7.16
CA ARG A 99 -15.30 -0.30 7.37
C ARG A 99 -15.87 -1.65 7.84
N HIS A 100 -15.23 -2.78 7.50
CA HIS A 100 -15.68 -4.10 7.95
C HIS A 100 -15.33 -4.40 9.42
N HIS A 101 -14.35 -3.70 10.00
CA HIS A 101 -14.00 -3.85 11.41
C HIS A 101 -14.89 -3.01 12.34
N GLU A 102 -15.47 -1.91 11.84
CA GLU A 102 -16.32 -1.03 12.64
C GLU A 102 -17.75 -1.59 12.84
N VAL A 103 -18.25 -2.38 11.88
CA VAL A 103 -19.62 -2.93 11.95
C VAL A 103 -19.73 -4.15 12.88
N LYS A 104 -18.62 -4.73 13.33
CA LYS A 104 -18.63 -5.90 14.24
C LYS A 104 -18.44 -5.52 15.73
N GLY A 105 -18.40 -4.23 16.03
CA GLY A 105 -18.19 -3.69 17.38
C GLY A 105 -19.40 -2.98 18.01
N ALA A 106 -20.60 -3.14 17.45
CA ALA A 106 -21.86 -2.61 18.00
C ALA A 106 -22.82 -3.74 18.34
#